data_AF-A0A5S3SZ52-F1
#
_entry.id   AF-A0A5S3SZ52-F1
#
_cell.length_a   1.000
_cell.length_b   1.000
_cell.length_c   1.000
_cell.angle_alpha   90.00
_cell.angle_beta   90.00
_cell.angle_gamma   90.00
#
_symmetry.space_group_name_H-M   'P 1'
#
loop_
_entity.id
_entity.type
_entity.pdbx_description
1 polymer ?
#
loop_
_entity_poly.entity_id
_entity_poly.type
_entity_poly.pdbx_seq_one_letter_code
_entity_poly.pdbx_strand_id
1 'polypeptide(L)'
;MYFAEQPFQIDEANLQRSHETPDYIGFREAAVNALVHQDYTDTQRTATVHFYKDASVYFNPGDSLLDESELGKGGSASRNPL
;
A
#
# COMPACT_ATOMS: atom_id res chain seq x y z
N MET A 1 3.31 -11.01 -23.65
CA MET A 1 4.25 -10.82 -22.53
C MET A 1 4.62 -9.35 -22.53
N TYR A 2 4.14 -8.58 -21.55
CA TYR A 2 4.50 -7.17 -21.44
C TYR A 2 5.83 -7.08 -20.72
N PHE A 3 6.86 -6.60 -21.40
CA PHE A 3 8.10 -6.21 -20.77
C PHE A 3 7.96 -4.74 -20.38
N ALA A 4 8.28 -4.42 -19.12
CA ALA A 4 8.40 -3.03 -18.72
C ALA A 4 9.48 -2.36 -19.57
N GLU A 5 9.27 -1.12 -19.99
CA GLU A 5 10.24 -0.36 -20.80
C GLU A 5 11.60 -0.25 -20.10
N GLN A 6 11.59 -0.33 -18.77
CA GLN A 6 12.78 -0.35 -17.94
C GLN A 6 12.89 -1.64 -17.12
N PRO A 7 14.12 -2.19 -16.96
CA PRO A 7 14.34 -3.38 -16.16
C PRO A 7 14.00 -3.13 -14.70
N PHE A 8 13.67 -4.21 -13.99
CA PHE A 8 13.52 -4.15 -12.54
C PHE A 8 14.90 -3.97 -11.90
N GLN A 9 15.06 -2.91 -11.11
CA GLN A 9 16.30 -2.61 -10.37
C GLN A 9 15.96 -1.87 -9.07
N ILE A 10 16.59 -2.30 -7.98
CA ILE A 10 16.48 -1.72 -6.63
C ILE A 10 17.81 -1.01 -6.31
N ASP A 11 17.74 0.17 -5.70
CA ASP A 11 18.89 0.85 -5.12
C ASP A 11 19.19 0.25 -3.74
N GLU A 12 20.39 -0.30 -3.58
CA GLU A 12 20.80 -0.99 -2.36
C GLU A 12 20.92 -0.07 -1.13
N ALA A 13 21.09 1.24 -1.34
CA ALA A 13 21.28 2.19 -0.25
C ALA A 13 19.96 2.58 0.44
N ASN A 14 18.87 2.67 -0.31
CA ASN A 14 17.55 3.08 0.18
C ASN A 14 16.47 2.00 0.04
N LEU A 15 16.79 0.86 -0.59
CA LEU A 15 15.90 -0.26 -0.87
C LEU A 15 14.67 0.12 -1.72
N GLN A 16 14.74 1.23 -2.47
CA GLN A 16 13.69 1.69 -3.37
C GLN A 16 13.95 1.27 -4.81
N ARG A 17 12.90 1.26 -5.63
CA ARG A 17 13.02 0.92 -7.04
C ARG A 17 13.61 2.13 -7.78
N SER A 18 14.52 1.88 -8.72
CA SER A 18 14.94 2.92 -9.65
C SER A 18 13.78 3.32 -10.59
N HIS A 19 13.74 4.60 -10.99
CA HIS A 19 12.78 5.14 -11.96
C HIS A 19 11.30 4.98 -11.56
N GLU A 20 10.98 5.38 -10.34
CA GLU A 20 9.62 5.31 -9.82
C GLU A 20 8.66 6.22 -10.61
N THR A 21 7.60 5.63 -11.17
CA THR A 21 6.50 6.38 -11.74
C THR A 21 5.47 6.73 -10.66
N PRO A 22 4.67 7.79 -10.83
CA PRO A 22 3.60 8.12 -9.88
C PRO A 22 2.67 6.95 -9.58
N ASP A 23 2.33 6.15 -10.60
CA ASP A 23 1.49 4.96 -10.45
C ASP A 23 2.14 3.89 -9.58
N TYR A 24 3.45 3.68 -9.72
CA TYR A 24 4.20 2.73 -8.89
C TYR A 24 4.26 3.20 -7.44
N ILE A 25 4.53 4.48 -7.20
CA ILE A 25 4.54 5.06 -5.85
C ILE A 25 3.16 4.91 -5.21
N GLY A 26 2.09 5.30 -5.93
CA GLY A 26 0.72 5.16 -5.44
C GLY A 26 0.36 3.70 -5.10
N PHE A 27 0.70 2.77 -5.97
CA PHE A 27 0.51 1.33 -5.72
C PHE A 27 1.28 0.85 -4.48
N ARG A 28 2.57 1.21 -4.37
CA ARG A 28 3.45 0.79 -3.28
C ARG A 28 2.93 1.29 -1.93
N GLU A 29 2.66 2.59 -1.81
CA GLU A 29 2.22 3.19 -0.55
C GLU A 29 0.85 2.64 -0.13
N ALA A 30 -0.09 2.48 -1.07
CA ALA A 30 -1.41 1.89 -0.78
C ALA A 30 -1.29 0.42 -0.33
N ALA A 31 -0.44 -0.37 -0.98
CA ALA A 31 -0.20 -1.76 -0.62
C ALA A 31 0.46 -1.90 0.76
N VAL A 32 1.47 -1.08 1.05
CA VAL A 32 2.13 -1.05 2.37
C VAL A 32 1.13 -0.66 3.45
N ASN A 33 0.34 0.39 3.24
CA ASN A 33 -0.68 0.81 4.20
C ASN A 33 -1.71 -0.30 4.48
N ALA A 34 -2.19 -0.98 3.43
CA ALA A 34 -3.12 -2.10 3.59
C ALA A 34 -2.51 -3.25 4.42
N LEU A 35 -1.24 -3.59 4.19
CA LEU A 35 -0.56 -4.67 4.92
C LEU A 35 -0.21 -4.30 6.37
N VAL A 36 0.18 -3.05 6.63
CA VAL A 36 0.60 -2.59 7.96
C VAL A 36 -0.59 -2.33 8.88
N HIS A 37 -1.68 -1.79 8.33
CA HIS A 37 -2.87 -1.40 9.10
C HIS A 37 -4.00 -2.43 9.11
N GLN A 38 -3.87 -3.54 8.38
CA GLN A 38 -4.83 -4.64 8.45
C GLN A 38 -4.99 -5.16 9.88
N ASP A 39 -6.23 -5.41 10.28
CA ASP A 39 -6.54 -6.22 11.45
C ASP A 39 -6.32 -7.71 11.14
N TYR A 40 -5.18 -8.26 11.55
CA TYR A 40 -4.88 -9.68 11.36
C TYR A 40 -5.66 -10.61 12.32
N THR A 41 -6.39 -10.05 13.29
CA THR A 41 -7.25 -10.84 14.18
C THR A 41 -8.65 -11.06 13.58
N ASP A 42 -9.01 -10.27 12.56
CA ASP A 42 -10.24 -10.44 11.82
C ASP A 42 -10.15 -11.63 10.85
N THR A 43 -10.77 -12.73 11.23
CA THR A 43 -10.80 -13.97 10.44
C THR A 43 -11.99 -14.05 9.48
N GLN A 44 -12.88 -13.06 9.48
CA GLN A 44 -14.12 -13.05 8.69
C GLN A 44 -13.95 -12.26 7.38
N ARG A 45 -13.05 -11.29 7.35
CA ARG A 45 -12.80 -10.42 6.20
C ARG A 45 -11.38 -10.63 5.68
N THR A 46 -11.20 -10.48 4.36
CA THR A 46 -9.90 -10.61 3.70
C THR A 46 -9.56 -9.30 3.00
N ALA A 47 -8.30 -8.84 3.09
CA ALA A 47 -7.87 -7.68 2.31
C ALA A 47 -7.99 -7.97 0.82
N THR A 48 -8.42 -6.95 0.08
CA THR A 48 -8.62 -7.07 -1.37
C THR A 48 -8.02 -5.87 -2.09
N VAL A 49 -7.52 -6.14 -3.29
CA VAL A 49 -7.07 -5.11 -4.24
C VAL A 49 -7.85 -5.32 -5.53
N HIS A 50 -8.63 -4.31 -5.91
CA HIS A 50 -9.40 -4.32 -7.15
C HIS A 50 -8.73 -3.37 -8.16
N PHE A 51 -8.34 -3.90 -9.31
CA PHE A 51 -7.77 -3.11 -10.40
C PHE A 51 -8.85 -2.74 -11.41
N TYR A 52 -8.94 -1.45 -11.71
CA TYR A 52 -9.77 -0.87 -12.76
C TYR A 52 -8.86 -0.30 -13.85
N LYS A 53 -9.47 0.24 -14.91
CA LYS A 53 -8.73 0.82 -16.04
C LYS A 53 -7.91 2.04 -15.63
N ASP A 54 -8.40 2.81 -14.67
CA ASP A 54 -7.91 4.13 -14.27
C ASP A 54 -7.70 4.27 -12.75
N ALA A 55 -7.91 3.20 -11.99
CA ALA A 55 -7.76 3.21 -10.55
C ALA A 55 -7.43 1.83 -9.99
N SER A 56 -6.88 1.80 -8.78
CA SER A 56 -6.86 0.62 -7.92
C SER A 56 -7.52 0.97 -6.59
N VAL A 57 -8.36 0.07 -6.10
CA VAL A 57 -9.07 0.23 -4.82
C VAL A 57 -8.57 -0.82 -3.85
N TYR A 58 -8.15 -0.36 -2.68
CA TYR A 58 -7.57 -1.18 -1.62
C TYR A 58 -8.52 -1.24 -0.44
N PHE A 59 -8.69 -2.43 0.12
CA PHE A 59 -9.46 -2.66 1.33
C PHE A 59 -8.64 -3.54 2.27
N ASN A 60 -8.57 -3.16 3.54
CA ASN A 60 -8.03 -3.96 4.62
C ASN A 60 -9.08 -4.17 5.73
N PRO A 61 -9.18 -5.37 6.32
CA PRO A 61 -9.99 -5.63 7.51
C PRO A 61 -9.66 -4.72 8.69
N GLY A 62 -10.66 -4.48 9.53
CA GLY A 62 -10.60 -3.61 10.71
C GLY A 62 -11.11 -2.19 10.45
N ASP A 63 -11.20 -1.41 11.52
CA ASP A 63 -11.59 0.00 11.48
C ASP A 63 -10.37 0.92 11.46
N SER A 64 -10.53 2.17 11.02
CA SER A 64 -9.45 3.15 11.17
C SER A 64 -9.17 3.38 12.66
N LEU A 65 -7.88 3.40 13.05
CA LEU A 65 -7.47 3.84 14.38
C LEU A 65 -7.39 5.38 14.50
N LEU A 66 -7.58 6.06 13.38
CA LEU A 66 -7.60 7.52 13.28
C LEU A 66 -8.99 8.01 12.87
N ASP A 67 -9.35 9.18 13.35
CA ASP A 67 -10.50 9.93 12.85
C ASP A 67 -10.33 10.29 11.37
N GLU A 68 -11.44 10.42 10.65
CA GLU A 68 -11.45 10.80 9.23
C GLU A 68 -10.73 12.13 8.98
N SER A 69 -10.76 13.06 9.94
CA SER A 69 -10.06 14.37 9.85
C SER A 69 -8.54 14.27 9.86
N GLU A 70 -7.99 13.12 10.28
CA GLU A 70 -6.55 12.87 10.34
C GLU A 70 -6.04 12.05 9.15
N LEU A 71 -6.95 11.50 8.32
CA LEU A 71 -6.57 10.76 7.12
C LEU A 71 -5.79 11.65 6.15
N GLY A 72 -4.67 11.13 5.64
CA GLY A 72 -3.81 11.84 4.69
C GLY A 72 -2.76 12.78 5.31
N LYS A 73 -2.77 12.99 6.63
CA LYS A 73 -1.73 13.79 7.32
C LYS A 73 -0.41 13.04 7.52
N GLY A 74 -0.43 11.71 7.40
CA GLY A 74 0.72 10.84 7.64
C GLY A 74 1.07 10.68 9.12
N GLY A 75 2.04 9.81 9.41
CA GLY A 75 2.56 9.63 10.78
C GLY A 75 1.67 8.81 11.73
N SER A 76 0.68 8.09 11.21
CA SER A 76 -0.15 7.18 12.00
C SER A 76 0.71 6.05 12.59
N ALA A 77 0.47 5.71 13.86
CA ALA A 77 1.06 4.52 14.45
C ALA A 77 0.59 3.25 13.70
N SER A 78 1.50 2.31 13.47
CA SER A 78 1.13 1.02 12.90
C SER A 78 0.21 0.25 13.86
N ARG A 79 -0.81 -0.41 13.30
CA ARG A 79 -1.66 -1.30 14.09
C ARG A 79 -0.87 -2.53 14.56
N ASN A 80 0.04 -3.00 13.72
CA ASN A 80 0.88 -4.17 13.97
C ASN A 80 2.35 -3.74 13.99
N PRO A 81 2.87 -3.27 15.14
CA PRO A 81 4.30 -3.01 15.30
C PRO A 81 5.10 -4.33 15.28
N LEU A 82 6.32 -4.29 14.75
CA LEU A 82 7.28 -5.40 14.77
C LEU A 82 7.91 -5.59 16.14
#